data_AF-A0A072TQI3-F1
#
_entry.id   AF-A0A072TQI3-F1
#
_cell.length_a   1.000
_cell.length_b   1.000
_cell.length_c   1.000
_cell.angle_alpha   90.00
_cell.angle_beta   90.00
_cell.angle_gamma   90.00
#
_symmetry.space_group_name_H-M   'P 1'
#
loop_
_entity.id
_entity.type
_entity.pdbx_description
1 polymer ?
#
loop_
_entity_poly.entity_id
_entity_poly.type
_entity_poly.pdbx_seq_one_letter_code
_entity_poly.pdbx_strand_id
1 'polypeptide(L)'
;MAAQFKAFLDATGGLWKTQQLVGKPARIFYNTSSQGGGQETTALTAITQLVHHGMLFVPIGYTFGAGMFEMEEVKGGSPYGLGTYAGDESRQASKLELEQAFHQGMYIATITKKLKETA
;
A
#
# COMPACT_ATOMS: atom_id res chain seq x y z
N MET A 1 -6.76 -4.57 -7.51
CA MET A 1 -6.47 -3.23 -8.09
C MET A 1 -7.48 -2.90 -9.18
N ALA A 2 -7.69 -1.61 -9.50
CA ALA A 2 -8.57 -1.20 -10.60
C ALA A 2 -7.97 -1.48 -11.99
N ALA A 3 -8.81 -1.59 -13.02
CA ALA A 3 -8.40 -1.92 -14.39
C ALA A 3 -7.36 -0.94 -14.96
N GLN A 4 -7.50 0.35 -14.67
CA GLN A 4 -6.58 1.40 -15.11
C GLN A 4 -5.17 1.18 -14.53
N PHE A 5 -5.07 0.80 -13.26
CA PHE A 5 -3.78 0.51 -12.64
C PHE A 5 -3.17 -0.80 -13.16
N LYS A 6 -4.01 -1.80 -13.45
CA LYS A 6 -3.55 -3.04 -14.07
C LYS A 6 -2.98 -2.78 -15.47
N ALA A 7 -3.68 -2.01 -16.30
CA ALA A 7 -3.22 -1.64 -17.63
C ALA A 7 -1.90 -0.86 -17.61
N PHE A 8 -1.71 0.05 -16.63
CA PHE A 8 -0.43 0.73 -16.42
C PHE A 8 0.70 -0.28 -16.14
N LEU A 9 0.48 -1.25 -15.26
CA LEU A 9 1.48 -2.28 -14.93
C LEU A 9 1.68 -3.30 -16.06
N ASP A 10 0.71 -3.49 -16.96
CA ASP A 10 0.90 -4.34 -18.14
C ASP A 10 1.81 -3.66 -19.18
N ALA A 11 1.80 -2.32 -19.23
CA ALA A 11 2.66 -1.55 -20.11
C ALA A 11 4.13 -1.50 -19.66
N THR A 12 4.49 -2.01 -18.48
CA THR A 12 5.86 -1.98 -17.95
C THR A 12 6.71 -3.18 -18.35
N GLY A 13 6.29 -4.00 -19.33
CA GLY A 13 7.01 -5.20 -19.78
C GLY A 13 8.46 -4.95 -20.20
N GLY A 14 8.78 -3.78 -20.77
CA GLY A 14 10.16 -3.39 -21.08
C GLY A 14 11.04 -3.19 -19.84
N LEU A 15 10.50 -2.55 -18.80
CA LEU A 15 11.17 -2.37 -17.51
C LEU A 15 11.37 -3.71 -16.80
N TRP A 16 10.38 -4.59 -16.89
CA TRP A 16 10.47 -5.96 -16.38
C TRP A 16 11.59 -6.73 -17.09
N LYS A 17 11.61 -6.75 -18.44
CA LYS A 17 12.61 -7.50 -19.20
C LYS A 17 14.05 -7.06 -18.89
N THR A 18 14.24 -5.76 -18.63
CA THR A 18 15.54 -5.17 -18.31
C THR A 18 15.81 -5.05 -16.80
N GLN A 19 14.91 -5.58 -15.96
CA GLN A 19 15.04 -5.63 -14.51
C GLN A 19 15.26 -4.26 -13.85
N GLN A 20 14.73 -3.19 -14.45
CA GLN A 20 15.01 -1.81 -13.99
C GLN A 20 14.39 -1.45 -12.65
N LEU A 21 13.41 -2.22 -12.17
CA LEU A 21 12.72 -1.97 -10.90
C LEU A 21 13.21 -2.88 -9.75
N VAL A 22 14.18 -3.76 -10.02
CA VAL A 22 14.71 -4.67 -9.00
C VAL A 22 15.29 -3.89 -7.82
N GLY A 23 15.00 -4.36 -6.61
CA GLY A 23 15.52 -3.78 -5.36
C GLY A 23 14.86 -2.46 -4.96
N LYS A 24 14.00 -1.87 -5.81
CA LYS A 24 13.33 -0.61 -5.48
C LYS A 24 12.22 -0.86 -4.45
N PRO A 25 12.17 -0.09 -3.35
CA PRO A 25 11.07 -0.18 -2.40
C PRO A 25 9.74 0.20 -3.02
N ALA A 26 8.71 -0.56 -2.72
CA ALA A 26 7.35 -0.32 -3.17
C ALA A 26 6.36 -0.55 -2.03
N ARG A 27 5.25 0.18 -2.10
CA ARG A 27 4.12 0.02 -1.18
C ARG A 27 2.83 0.43 -1.88
N ILE A 28 1.73 -0.11 -1.39
CA ILE A 28 0.39 0.10 -1.94
C ILE A 28 -0.49 0.75 -0.86
N PHE A 29 -1.43 1.58 -1.30
CA PHE A 29 -2.58 2.03 -0.52
C PHE A 29 -3.83 1.86 -1.37
N TYR A 30 -5.00 1.81 -0.74
CA TYR A 30 -6.24 1.48 -1.43
C TYR A 30 -7.46 2.09 -0.73
N ASN A 31 -8.57 2.13 -1.46
CA ASN A 31 -9.86 2.59 -0.97
C ASN A 31 -10.91 1.53 -1.36
N THR A 32 -11.84 1.23 -0.46
CA THR A 32 -12.92 0.28 -0.70
C THR A 32 -14.25 0.85 -0.20
N SER A 33 -15.36 0.36 -0.74
CA SER A 33 -16.69 0.84 -0.32
C SER A 33 -17.13 0.29 1.04
N SER A 34 -16.63 -0.88 1.47
CA SER A 34 -17.11 -1.56 2.67
C SER A 34 -15.98 -2.22 3.47
N GLN A 35 -16.24 -2.52 4.75
CA GLN A 35 -15.24 -3.04 5.70
C GLN A 35 -14.60 -4.37 5.25
N GLY A 36 -15.41 -5.33 4.79
CA GLY A 36 -14.91 -6.63 4.30
C GLY A 36 -14.54 -6.64 2.80
N GLY A 37 -14.83 -5.56 2.08
CA GLY A 37 -14.76 -5.47 0.62
C GLY A 37 -13.34 -5.30 0.07
N GLY A 38 -12.43 -6.22 0.39
CA GLY A 38 -11.09 -6.26 -0.17
C GLY A 38 -10.07 -5.31 0.46
N GLN A 39 -10.28 -4.90 1.72
CA GLN A 39 -9.30 -4.16 2.52
C GLN A 39 -7.98 -4.91 2.75
N GLU A 40 -7.93 -6.22 2.50
CA GLU A 40 -6.68 -6.99 2.58
C GLU A 40 -6.32 -7.56 1.21
N THR A 41 -7.30 -8.19 0.55
CA THR A 41 -7.08 -8.91 -0.71
C THR A 41 -6.66 -7.99 -1.86
N THR A 42 -7.06 -6.71 -1.86
CA THR A 42 -6.58 -5.73 -2.85
C THR A 42 -5.07 -5.56 -2.76
N ALA A 43 -4.51 -5.49 -1.55
CA ALA A 43 -3.06 -5.42 -1.33
C ALA A 43 -2.39 -6.75 -1.66
N LEU A 44 -2.89 -7.87 -1.12
CA LEU A 44 -2.33 -9.21 -1.32
C LEU A 44 -2.18 -9.55 -2.80
N THR A 45 -3.20 -9.26 -3.59
CA THR A 45 -3.16 -9.51 -5.05
C THR A 45 -2.27 -8.54 -5.78
N ALA A 46 -2.20 -7.27 -5.36
CA ALA A 46 -1.34 -6.27 -6.01
C ALA A 46 0.16 -6.48 -5.73
N ILE A 47 0.51 -7.05 -4.57
CA ILE A 47 1.91 -7.40 -4.23
C ILE A 47 2.51 -8.34 -5.27
N THR A 48 1.72 -9.26 -5.84
CA THR A 48 2.21 -10.20 -6.86
C THR A 48 2.88 -9.49 -8.03
N GLN A 49 2.31 -8.38 -8.52
CA GLN A 49 2.88 -7.61 -9.62
C GLN A 49 4.21 -6.95 -9.23
N LEU A 50 4.32 -6.46 -7.98
CA LEU A 50 5.57 -5.86 -7.47
C LEU A 50 6.69 -6.92 -7.40
N VAL A 51 6.36 -8.11 -6.92
CA VAL A 51 7.30 -9.23 -6.81
C VAL A 51 7.79 -9.68 -8.19
N HIS A 52 6.91 -9.73 -9.20
CA HIS A 52 7.32 -10.03 -10.58
C HIS A 52 8.33 -9.02 -11.16
N HIS A 53 8.28 -7.76 -10.71
CA HIS A 53 9.27 -6.73 -11.05
C HIS A 53 10.55 -6.76 -10.19
N GLY A 54 10.64 -7.66 -9.21
CA GLY A 54 11.74 -7.74 -8.24
C GLY A 54 11.79 -6.56 -7.27
N MET A 55 10.68 -5.85 -7.09
CA MET A 55 10.59 -4.74 -6.15
C MET A 55 10.52 -5.26 -4.71
N LEU A 56 11.04 -4.46 -3.76
CA LEU A 56 10.96 -4.78 -2.34
C LEU A 56 9.65 -4.24 -1.77
N PHE A 57 8.69 -5.12 -1.51
CA PHE A 57 7.46 -4.74 -0.84
C PHE A 57 7.74 -4.36 0.62
N VAL A 58 7.40 -3.12 1.00
CA VAL A 58 7.54 -2.63 2.37
C VAL A 58 6.14 -2.61 3.01
N PRO A 59 5.81 -3.54 3.92
CA PRO A 59 4.51 -3.56 4.61
C PRO A 59 4.43 -2.46 5.69
N ILE A 60 3.22 -2.04 6.08
CA ILE A 60 3.07 -1.20 7.28
C ILE A 60 3.28 -2.01 8.56
N GLY A 61 2.92 -3.30 8.54
CA GLY A 61 2.93 -4.14 9.73
C GLY A 61 2.11 -3.48 10.85
N TYR A 62 2.55 -3.67 12.09
CA TYR A 62 1.97 -3.00 13.25
C TYR A 62 2.73 -1.73 13.66
N THR A 63 3.54 -1.15 12.76
CA THR A 63 4.43 -0.03 13.09
C THR A 63 3.71 1.28 13.42
N PHE A 64 2.42 1.40 13.08
CA PHE A 64 1.56 2.53 13.48
C PHE A 64 1.05 2.42 14.93
N GLY A 65 1.55 1.44 15.70
CA GLY A 65 1.34 1.36 17.15
C GLY A 65 -0.13 1.16 17.52
N ALA A 66 -0.59 1.89 18.54
CA ALA A 66 -1.95 1.79 19.08
C ALA A 66 -3.04 1.97 18.00
N GLY A 67 -2.81 2.81 16.98
CA GLY A 67 -3.75 3.00 15.87
C GLY A 67 -3.98 1.76 15.00
N MET A 68 -3.15 0.72 15.13
CA MET A 68 -3.40 -0.59 14.48
C MET A 68 -4.37 -1.47 15.26
N PHE A 69 -4.54 -1.21 16.55
CA PHE A 69 -5.39 -1.95 17.48
C PHE A 69 -6.67 -1.19 17.86
N GLU A 70 -6.97 -0.09 17.18
CA GLU A 70 -8.21 0.66 17.36
C GLU A 70 -9.42 -0.20 16.97
N MET A 71 -10.45 -0.19 17.83
CA MET A 71 -11.65 -1.04 17.72
C MET A 71 -12.96 -0.27 17.90
N GLU A 72 -12.92 0.97 18.39
CA GLU A 72 -14.10 1.81 18.65
C GLU A 72 -14.51 2.61 17.41
N GLU A 73 -13.55 2.98 16.56
CA GLU A 73 -13.79 3.70 15.32
C GLU A 73 -13.59 2.83 14.08
N VAL A 74 -14.52 2.93 13.12
CA VAL A 74 -14.36 2.26 11.81
C VAL A 74 -13.23 2.92 11.02
N LYS A 75 -12.16 2.15 10.80
CA LYS A 75 -10.98 2.54 10.01
C LYS A 75 -10.59 1.50 8.98
N GLY A 76 -10.11 1.95 7.84
CA GLY A 76 -9.52 1.11 6.81
C GLY A 76 -8.10 0.68 7.14
N GLY A 77 -7.54 -0.12 6.23
CA GLY A 77 -6.15 -0.55 6.27
C GLY A 77 -5.92 -1.87 6.99
N SER A 78 -4.73 -2.40 6.77
CA SER A 78 -4.28 -3.69 7.28
C SER A 78 -2.76 -3.65 7.47
N PRO A 79 -2.14 -4.70 8.05
CA PRO A 79 -0.67 -4.82 8.07
C PRO A 79 -0.03 -4.79 6.67
N TYR A 80 -0.78 -5.05 5.60
CA TYR A 80 -0.30 -4.98 4.21
C TYR A 80 -0.22 -3.53 3.68
N GLY A 81 -0.93 -2.58 4.28
CA GLY A 81 -0.88 -1.19 3.89
C GLY A 81 -2.05 -0.36 4.38
N LEU A 82 -1.94 0.95 4.19
CA LEU A 82 -3.01 1.91 4.39
C LEU A 82 -4.22 1.56 3.53
N GLY A 83 -5.40 1.65 4.15
CA GLY A 83 -6.68 1.62 3.47
C GLY A 83 -7.60 2.70 4.02
N THR A 84 -8.55 3.13 3.22
CA THR A 84 -9.68 3.99 3.66
C THR A 84 -10.99 3.43 3.13
N TYR A 85 -12.11 3.95 3.63
CA TYR A 85 -13.45 3.62 3.14
C TYR A 85 -14.14 4.81 2.49
N ALA A 86 -14.67 4.59 1.29
CA ALA A 86 -15.53 5.55 0.60
C ALA A 86 -17.01 5.41 0.97
N GLY A 87 -17.45 4.26 1.50
CA GLY A 87 -18.89 3.99 1.64
C GLY A 87 -19.57 3.95 0.29
N ASP A 88 -20.68 4.68 0.17
CA ASP A 88 -21.39 5.04 -1.05
C ASP A 88 -20.82 6.30 -1.74
N GLU A 89 -19.51 6.53 -1.58
CA GLU A 89 -18.77 7.73 -2.00
C GLU A 89 -19.01 8.98 -1.12
N SER A 90 -19.87 8.90 -0.10
CA SER A 90 -20.09 10.02 0.84
C SER A 90 -19.04 10.10 1.95
N ARG A 91 -18.40 8.98 2.33
CA ARG A 91 -17.43 8.94 3.44
C ARG A 91 -16.07 9.46 2.99
N GLN A 92 -15.53 10.39 3.77
CA GLN A 92 -14.16 10.88 3.63
C GLN A 92 -13.21 10.10 4.54
N ALA A 93 -11.91 10.16 4.23
CA ALA A 93 -10.89 9.56 5.06
C ALA A 93 -10.95 10.12 6.49
N SER A 94 -10.98 9.24 7.48
CA SER A 94 -11.00 9.67 8.88
C SER A 94 -9.63 10.25 9.28
N LYS A 95 -9.60 10.99 10.39
CA LYS A 95 -8.34 11.50 10.95
C LYS A 95 -7.34 10.36 11.19
N LEU A 96 -7.81 9.23 11.73
CA LEU A 96 -6.97 8.06 12.00
C LEU A 96 -6.39 7.43 10.73
N GLU A 97 -7.18 7.35 9.65
CA GLU A 97 -6.70 6.88 8.34
C GLU A 97 -5.65 7.84 7.76
N LEU A 98 -5.83 9.15 7.90
CA LEU A 98 -4.86 10.16 7.45
C LEU A 98 -3.56 10.11 8.26
N GLU A 99 -3.64 9.88 9.57
CA GLU A 99 -2.46 9.68 10.43
C GLU A 99 -1.70 8.40 10.05
N GLN A 100 -2.42 7.31 9.79
CA GLN A 100 -1.83 6.07 9.28
C GLN A 100 -1.16 6.30 7.92
N ALA A 101 -1.75 7.14 7.05
CA ALA A 101 -1.19 7.49 5.75
C ALA A 101 0.13 8.24 5.89
N PHE A 102 0.17 9.21 6.80
CA PHE A 102 1.38 9.96 7.09
C PHE A 102 2.49 9.04 7.63
N HIS A 103 2.16 8.18 8.60
CA HIS A 103 3.09 7.19 9.14
C HIS A 103 3.63 6.25 8.06
N GLN A 104 2.74 5.73 7.21
CA GLN A 104 3.10 4.88 6.08
C GLN A 104 4.11 5.57 5.15
N GLY A 105 3.87 6.84 4.79
CA GLY A 105 4.76 7.64 3.96
C GLY A 105 6.14 7.84 4.58
N MET A 106 6.16 8.23 5.86
CA MET A 106 7.41 8.38 6.63
C MET A 106 8.21 7.07 6.70
N TYR A 107 7.52 5.95 6.88
CA TYR A 107 8.17 4.66 7.02
C TYR A 107 8.82 4.20 5.71
N ILE A 108 8.11 4.22 4.57
CA ILE A 108 8.72 3.86 3.28
C ILE A 108 9.84 4.81 2.87
N ALA A 109 9.70 6.12 3.16
CA ALA A 109 10.76 7.09 2.88
C ALA A 109 12.04 6.76 3.68
N THR A 110 11.88 6.39 4.95
CA THR A 110 13.00 5.97 5.81
C THR A 110 13.68 4.72 5.28
N ILE A 111 12.92 3.69 4.88
CA ILE A 111 13.46 2.47 4.28
C ILE A 111 14.20 2.78 2.96
N THR A 112 13.59 3.59 2.10
CA THR A 112 14.19 4.01 0.84
C THR A 112 15.51 4.75 1.05
N LYS A 113 15.57 5.65 2.05
CA LYS A 113 16.81 6.37 2.39
C LYS A 113 17.92 5.40 2.82
N LYS A 114 17.61 4.45 3.70
CA LYS A 114 18.59 3.45 4.17
C LYS A 114 19.15 2.61 3.03
N LEU A 115 18.29 2.17 2.11
CA LEU A 115 18.72 1.37 0.96
C LEU A 115 19.56 2.18 -0.03
N LYS A 116 19.27 3.47 -0.21
CA LYS A 116 20.08 4.36 -1.06
C LYS A 116 21.52 4.50 -0.55
N GLU A 117 21.72 4.52 0.76
CA GLU A 117 23.07 4.62 1.37
C GLU A 117 23.89 3.33 1.22
N THR A 118 23.26 2.23 0.79
CA THR A 118 23.89 0.91 0.66
C THR A 118 24.14 0.49 -0.80
N ALA A 119 23.64 1.27 -1.77
CA ALA A 119 23.75 1.02 -3.21
C ALA A 119 24.75 1.98 -3.87
#